data_AF-A2ECN1-F1
#
_entry.id   AF-A2ECN1-F1
#
_cell.length_a   1.000
_cell.length_b   1.000
_cell.length_c   1.000
_cell.angle_alpha   90.00
_cell.angle_beta   90.00
_cell.angle_gamma   90.00
#
_symmetry.space_group_name_H-M   'P 1'
#
loop_
_entity.id
_entity.type
_entity.pdbx_description
1 polymer ?
#
loop_
_entity_poly.entity_id
_entity_poly.type
_entity_poly.pdbx_seq_one_letter_code
_entity_poly.pdbx_strand_id
1 'polypeptide(L)'
;MSGGLTVDFDYIANNIQSYIDQENFFDILEKEDIPKVLEKTNLNSSAFKTLLSQGKAKYNAAKMYGFVRKCSISVNSFEDVINVLKSYKRNLKLKSSGNLINYLEKYKADYNTNSQEVSNLHTEIQNLKAQIVSLENETNKYKEEINTYKEQNNTFKDEISNLKKDNDQLKKEISTLNNKNDQLQRSIDDFAKIIQLISSDFDRVYDFLKCISNK
;
A
#
# COMPACT_ATOMS: atom_id res chain seq x y z
N MET A 1 -39.77 38.22 66.28
CA MET A 1 -38.50 38.04 65.56
C MET A 1 -38.65 36.80 64.70
N SER A 2 -39.09 36.97 63.45
CA SER A 2 -39.15 35.87 62.48
C SER A 2 -37.73 35.52 62.09
N GLY A 3 -37.24 34.35 62.50
CA GLY A 3 -35.98 33.81 62.02
C GLY A 3 -36.08 33.64 60.51
N GLY A 4 -35.54 34.63 59.77
CA GLY A 4 -35.48 34.55 58.33
C GLY A 4 -34.62 33.35 57.95
N LEU A 5 -35.22 32.35 57.31
CA LEU A 5 -34.48 31.29 56.65
C LEU A 5 -33.57 31.95 55.61
N THR A 6 -32.28 32.06 55.92
CA THR A 6 -31.26 32.48 54.95
C THR A 6 -31.21 31.44 53.84
N VAL A 7 -31.48 31.86 52.60
CA VAL A 7 -31.37 31.00 51.42
C VAL A 7 -29.91 30.60 51.24
N ASP A 8 -29.63 29.31 51.28
CA ASP A 8 -28.30 28.76 51.01
C ASP A 8 -28.11 28.61 49.49
N PHE A 9 -27.50 29.61 48.87
CA PHE A 9 -27.25 29.61 47.43
C PHE A 9 -26.26 28.53 46.98
N ASP A 10 -25.32 28.13 47.85
CA ASP A 10 -24.35 27.07 47.53
C ASP A 10 -25.04 25.71 47.50
N TYR A 11 -25.91 25.45 48.47
CA TYR A 11 -26.72 24.24 48.48
C TYR A 11 -27.60 24.13 47.23
N ILE A 12 -28.30 25.20 46.85
CA ILE A 12 -29.17 25.18 45.66
C ILE A 12 -28.33 24.99 44.38
N ALA A 13 -27.18 25.66 44.28
CA ALA A 13 -26.30 25.54 43.13
C ALA A 13 -25.77 24.10 42.94
N ASN A 14 -25.33 23.46 44.04
CA ASN A 14 -24.84 22.08 44.02
C ASN A 14 -25.92 21.05 43.69
N ASN A 15 -27.19 21.37 43.99
CA ASN A 15 -28.34 20.49 43.75
C ASN A 15 -29.24 20.99 42.60
N ILE A 16 -28.75 21.89 41.74
CA ILE A 16 -29.58 22.57 40.72
C ILE A 16 -30.30 21.59 39.78
N GLN A 17 -29.68 20.45 39.49
CA GLN A 17 -30.27 19.46 38.58
C GLN A 17 -31.61 18.94 39.10
N SER A 18 -31.75 18.68 40.40
CA SER A 18 -33.01 18.23 40.99
C SER A 18 -34.12 19.27 40.82
N TYR A 19 -33.81 20.56 40.95
CA TYR A 19 -34.79 21.64 40.77
C TYR A 19 -35.16 21.86 39.30
N ILE A 20 -34.22 21.62 38.37
CA ILE A 20 -34.50 21.59 36.94
C ILE A 20 -35.39 20.39 36.61
N ASP A 21 -35.10 19.20 37.11
CA ASP A 21 -35.87 17.99 36.82
C ASP A 21 -37.30 18.06 37.38
N GLN A 22 -37.49 18.74 38.50
CA GLN A 22 -38.80 18.99 39.12
C GLN A 22 -39.54 20.21 38.55
N GLU A 23 -38.95 20.90 37.57
CA GLU A 23 -39.48 22.12 36.93
C GLU A 23 -39.81 23.28 37.89
N ASN A 24 -39.20 23.31 39.08
CA ASN A 24 -39.56 24.26 40.14
C ASN A 24 -38.44 25.28 40.45
N PHE A 25 -37.32 25.27 39.73
CA PHE A 25 -36.19 26.17 39.99
C PHE A 25 -36.58 27.66 40.08
N PHE A 26 -37.48 28.11 39.20
CA PHE A 26 -37.94 29.51 39.19
C PHE A 26 -39.09 29.79 40.16
N ASP A 27 -39.57 28.79 40.92
CA ASP A 27 -40.60 28.95 41.97
C ASP A 27 -39.99 29.06 43.36
N ILE A 28 -38.80 28.51 43.56
CA ILE A 28 -38.15 28.43 44.88
C ILE A 28 -37.24 29.63 45.20
N LEU A 29 -37.05 30.56 44.27
CA LEU A 29 -36.14 31.69 44.39
C LEU A 29 -36.82 33.01 44.04
N GLU A 30 -36.53 34.04 44.83
CA GLU A 30 -36.84 35.41 44.46
C GLU A 30 -36.03 35.84 43.24
N LYS A 31 -36.60 36.76 42.46
CA LYS A 31 -36.05 37.16 41.15
C LYS A 31 -34.60 37.67 41.23
N GLU A 32 -34.27 38.34 42.32
CA GLU A 32 -32.97 38.98 42.58
C GLU A 32 -31.89 37.96 42.99
N ASP A 33 -32.30 36.76 43.41
CA ASP A 33 -31.42 35.70 43.89
C ASP A 33 -31.07 34.66 42.82
N ILE A 34 -31.90 34.52 41.78
CA ILE A 34 -31.66 33.60 40.65
C ILE A 34 -30.23 33.72 40.07
N PRO A 35 -29.71 34.93 39.73
CA PRO A 35 -28.35 35.05 39.20
C PRO A 35 -27.27 34.57 40.17
N LYS A 36 -27.47 34.73 41.49
CA LYS A 36 -26.48 34.37 42.52
C LYS A 36 -26.30 32.86 42.59
N VAL A 37 -27.38 32.11 42.42
CA VAL A 37 -27.34 30.64 42.32
C VAL A 37 -26.70 30.23 41.00
N LEU A 38 -27.16 30.77 39.87
CA LEU A 38 -26.67 30.37 38.54
C LEU A 38 -25.18 30.66 38.32
N GLU A 39 -24.64 31.74 38.89
CA GLU A 39 -23.20 32.06 38.88
C GLU A 39 -22.33 30.97 39.54
N LYS A 40 -22.91 30.19 40.45
CA LYS A 40 -22.23 29.08 41.16
C LYS A 40 -22.45 27.71 40.51
N THR A 41 -23.22 27.66 39.41
CA THR A 41 -23.62 26.40 38.78
C THR A 41 -22.79 26.11 37.53
N ASN A 42 -22.61 24.82 37.25
CA ASN A 42 -22.02 24.34 36.02
C ASN A 42 -22.96 23.33 35.37
N LEU A 43 -23.68 23.77 34.34
CA LEU A 43 -24.71 22.95 33.67
C LEU A 43 -24.16 22.28 32.42
N ASN A 44 -24.67 21.11 32.05
CA ASN A 44 -24.45 20.58 30.70
C ASN A 44 -25.41 21.25 29.69
N SER A 45 -25.18 21.01 28.39
CA SER A 45 -25.97 21.63 27.31
C SER A 45 -27.47 21.31 27.38
N SER A 46 -27.85 20.11 27.86
CA SER A 46 -29.23 19.67 28.02
C SER A 46 -29.91 20.36 29.21
N ALA A 47 -29.29 20.33 30.39
CA ALA A 47 -29.80 20.98 31.60
C ALA A 47 -29.97 22.49 31.39
N PHE A 48 -29.01 23.14 30.72
CA PHE A 48 -29.09 24.55 30.37
C PHE A 48 -30.28 24.86 29.44
N LYS A 49 -30.51 24.01 28.43
CA LYS A 49 -31.66 24.12 27.52
C LYS A 49 -32.99 23.98 28.28
N THR A 50 -33.08 23.01 29.20
CA THR A 50 -34.28 22.77 30.03
C THR A 50 -34.55 23.96 30.94
N LEU A 51 -33.54 24.42 31.68
CA LEU A 51 -33.61 25.62 32.53
C LEU A 51 -34.14 26.83 31.76
N LEU A 52 -33.58 27.10 30.57
CA LEU A 52 -34.04 28.23 29.74
C LEU A 52 -35.49 28.08 29.26
N SER A 53 -35.94 26.85 29.01
CA SER A 53 -37.30 26.57 28.56
C SER A 53 -38.32 26.81 29.69
N GLN A 54 -37.98 26.42 30.92
CA GLN A 54 -38.79 26.68 32.12
C GLN A 54 -38.91 28.19 32.38
N GLY A 55 -37.79 28.91 32.38
CA GLY A 55 -37.79 30.34 32.67
C GLY A 55 -38.53 31.17 31.62
N LYS A 56 -38.61 30.69 30.37
CA LYS A 56 -39.33 31.36 29.28
C LYS A 56 -40.84 31.50 29.55
N ALA A 57 -41.43 30.60 30.33
CA ALA A 57 -42.84 30.70 30.71
C ALA A 57 -43.12 31.89 31.66
N LYS A 58 -42.11 32.32 32.42
CA LYS A 58 -42.25 33.34 33.48
C LYS A 58 -41.57 34.67 33.14
N TYR A 59 -40.52 34.64 32.33
CA TYR A 59 -39.66 35.79 32.08
C TYR A 59 -39.40 36.00 30.59
N ASN A 60 -39.30 37.27 30.20
CA ASN A 60 -38.88 37.63 28.84
C ASN A 60 -37.38 37.36 28.61
N ALA A 61 -36.97 37.37 27.34
CA ALA A 61 -35.59 37.03 26.94
C ALA A 61 -34.50 37.92 27.60
N ALA A 62 -34.77 39.21 27.80
CA ALA A 62 -33.80 40.13 28.42
C ALA A 62 -33.58 39.82 29.90
N LYS A 63 -34.66 39.54 30.64
CA LYS A 63 -34.58 39.08 32.03
C LYS A 63 -33.87 37.73 32.12
N MET A 64 -34.24 36.78 31.26
CA MET A 64 -33.59 35.47 31.19
C MET A 64 -32.08 35.59 30.94
N TYR A 65 -31.67 36.47 30.01
CA TYR A 65 -30.25 36.74 29.77
C TYR A 65 -29.56 37.27 31.03
N GLY A 66 -30.19 38.21 31.75
CA GLY A 66 -29.67 38.74 33.01
C GLY A 66 -29.42 37.65 34.07
N PHE A 67 -30.27 36.63 34.13
CA PHE A 67 -30.13 35.48 35.04
C PHE A 67 -28.98 34.56 34.64
N VAL A 68 -28.90 34.18 33.36
CA VAL A 68 -28.01 33.10 32.91
C VAL A 68 -26.64 33.58 32.41
N ARG A 69 -26.41 34.89 32.22
CA ARG A 69 -25.18 35.41 31.60
C ARG A 69 -23.87 35.05 32.33
N LYS A 70 -23.95 34.64 33.60
CA LYS A 70 -22.81 34.20 34.41
C LYS A 70 -22.80 32.69 34.68
N CYS A 71 -23.78 31.95 34.15
CA CYS A 71 -23.86 30.50 34.32
C CYS A 71 -22.72 29.83 33.55
N SER A 72 -21.96 28.95 34.22
CA SER A 72 -21.01 28.08 33.52
C SER A 72 -21.76 26.97 32.80
N ILE A 73 -21.29 26.64 31.59
CA ILE A 73 -21.84 25.53 30.81
C ILE A 73 -20.69 24.62 30.37
N SER A 74 -20.76 23.35 30.76
CA SER A 74 -19.84 22.31 30.31
C SER A 74 -20.17 21.88 28.88
N VAL A 75 -19.14 21.87 28.04
CA VAL A 75 -19.22 21.50 26.61
C VAL A 75 -18.15 20.45 26.34
N ASN A 76 -18.56 19.24 25.99
CA ASN A 76 -17.66 18.10 25.78
C ASN A 76 -17.67 17.59 24.34
N SER A 77 -18.57 18.12 23.51
CA SER A 77 -18.73 17.72 22.12
C SER A 77 -19.11 18.90 21.23
N PHE A 78 -18.94 18.73 19.92
CA PHE A 78 -19.43 19.68 18.93
C PHE A 78 -20.96 19.88 19.05
N GLU A 79 -21.70 18.80 19.34
CA GLU A 79 -23.16 18.88 19.50
C GLU A 79 -23.55 19.71 20.72
N ASP A 80 -22.76 19.68 21.80
CA ASP A 80 -22.98 20.55 22.97
C ASP A 80 -22.85 22.03 22.60
N VAL A 81 -21.81 22.40 21.84
CA VAL A 81 -21.63 23.79 21.37
C VAL A 81 -22.86 24.24 20.60
N ILE A 82 -23.29 23.42 19.64
CA ILE A 82 -24.46 23.71 18.80
C ILE A 82 -25.73 23.81 19.66
N ASN A 83 -25.92 22.94 20.65
CA ASN A 83 -27.07 22.97 21.54
C ASN A 83 -27.12 24.22 22.43
N VAL A 84 -25.97 24.68 22.93
CA VAL A 84 -25.86 25.92 23.69
C VAL A 84 -26.19 27.13 22.81
N LEU A 85 -25.60 27.21 21.61
CA LEU A 85 -25.89 28.29 20.67
C LEU A 85 -27.35 28.28 20.19
N LYS A 86 -27.95 27.10 19.98
CA LYS A 86 -29.38 26.96 19.67
C LYS A 86 -30.24 27.49 20.83
N SER A 87 -29.83 27.24 22.06
CA SER A 87 -30.51 27.74 23.27
C SER A 87 -30.43 29.26 23.37
N TYR A 88 -29.25 29.85 23.11
CA TYR A 88 -29.08 31.30 23.03
C TYR A 88 -29.92 31.94 21.91
N LYS A 89 -29.92 31.35 20.71
CA LYS A 89 -30.72 31.83 19.57
C LYS A 89 -32.21 31.81 19.88
N ARG A 90 -32.73 30.70 20.41
CA ARG A 90 -34.17 30.48 20.61
C ARG A 90 -34.73 31.16 21.86
N ASN A 91 -34.00 31.09 22.98
CA ASN A 91 -34.50 31.54 24.28
C ASN A 91 -34.03 32.94 24.66
N LEU A 92 -32.81 33.33 24.26
CA LEU A 92 -32.22 34.64 24.57
C LEU A 92 -32.27 35.62 23.38
N LYS A 93 -32.76 35.17 22.21
CA LYS A 93 -32.88 35.95 20.97
C LYS A 93 -31.55 36.52 20.46
N LEU A 94 -30.42 35.87 20.78
CA LEU A 94 -29.09 36.28 20.31
C LEU A 94 -28.90 35.88 18.84
N LYS A 95 -29.05 36.85 17.94
CA LYS A 95 -28.98 36.62 16.48
C LYS A 95 -27.62 36.10 16.01
N SER A 96 -26.53 36.57 16.63
CA SER A 96 -25.16 36.13 16.32
C SER A 96 -24.97 34.62 16.46
N SER A 97 -25.67 33.98 17.41
CA SER A 97 -25.63 32.52 17.59
C SER A 97 -26.07 31.77 16.33
N GLY A 98 -26.94 32.33 15.50
CA GLY A 98 -27.33 31.73 14.22
C GLY A 98 -26.17 31.63 13.23
N ASN A 99 -25.40 32.71 13.07
CA ASN A 99 -24.25 32.72 12.17
C ASN A 99 -23.13 31.81 12.70
N LEU A 100 -22.94 31.76 14.02
CA LEU A 100 -21.97 30.85 14.65
C LEU A 100 -22.34 29.38 14.43
N ILE A 101 -23.61 29.00 14.56
CA ILE A 101 -24.09 27.64 14.24
C ILE A 101 -23.76 27.30 12.79
N ASN A 102 -24.13 28.17 11.84
CA ASN A 102 -23.89 27.92 10.42
C ASN A 102 -22.39 27.75 10.11
N TYR A 103 -21.54 28.60 10.69
CA TYR A 103 -20.09 28.50 10.53
C TYR A 103 -19.54 27.17 11.06
N LEU A 104 -19.95 26.79 12.28
CA LEU A 104 -19.51 25.55 12.90
C LEU A 104 -20.00 24.34 12.10
N GLU A 105 -21.25 24.31 11.66
CA GLU A 105 -21.81 23.22 10.87
C GLU A 105 -21.08 23.05 9.54
N LYS A 106 -20.76 24.17 8.86
CA LYS A 106 -19.90 24.15 7.67
C LYS A 106 -18.52 23.60 7.99
N TYR A 107 -17.87 24.10 9.04
CA TYR A 107 -16.55 23.64 9.46
C TYR A 107 -16.52 22.13 9.75
N LYS A 108 -17.55 21.60 10.41
CA LYS A 108 -17.68 20.15 10.66
C LYS A 108 -17.83 19.35 9.36
N ALA A 109 -18.61 19.86 8.40
CA ALA A 109 -18.76 19.21 7.11
C ALA A 109 -17.43 19.20 6.31
N ASP A 110 -16.72 20.33 6.29
CA ASP A 110 -15.41 20.46 5.65
C ASP A 110 -14.39 19.52 6.32
N TYR A 111 -14.35 19.48 7.66
CA TYR A 111 -13.49 18.57 8.43
C TYR A 111 -13.75 17.10 8.10
N ASN A 112 -15.02 16.67 8.05
CA ASN A 112 -15.39 15.30 7.73
C ASN A 112 -14.99 14.92 6.29
N THR A 113 -15.18 15.84 5.35
CA THR A 113 -14.76 15.64 3.95
C THR A 113 -13.24 15.46 3.86
N ASN A 114 -12.47 16.35 4.49
CA ASN A 114 -11.01 16.24 4.51
C ASN A 114 -10.54 14.95 5.20
N SER A 115 -11.19 14.56 6.30
CA SER A 115 -10.88 13.31 6.99
C SER A 115 -11.13 12.08 6.10
N GLN A 116 -12.19 12.10 5.29
CA GLN A 116 -12.46 11.01 4.34
C GLN A 116 -11.43 10.99 3.21
N GLU A 117 -11.05 12.16 2.68
CA GLU A 117 -10.01 12.27 1.65
C GLU A 117 -8.66 11.74 2.15
N VAL A 118 -8.25 12.08 3.37
CA VAL A 118 -7.04 11.54 4.01
C VAL A 118 -7.09 10.02 4.13
N SER A 119 -8.24 9.45 4.50
CA SER A 119 -8.42 7.99 4.58
C SER A 119 -8.31 7.32 3.20
N ASN A 120 -8.89 7.93 2.17
CA ASN A 120 -8.81 7.45 0.80
C ASN A 120 -7.36 7.49 0.28
N LEU A 121 -6.66 8.60 0.48
CA LEU A 121 -5.25 8.75 0.13
C LEU A 121 -4.37 7.74 0.86
N HIS A 122 -4.64 7.47 2.14
CA HIS A 122 -3.92 6.43 2.88
C HIS A 122 -4.10 5.06 2.23
N THR A 123 -5.33 4.72 1.84
CA THR A 123 -5.63 3.45 1.16
C THR A 123 -4.93 3.34 -0.19
N GLU A 124 -4.92 4.43 -0.97
CA GLU A 124 -4.20 4.48 -2.25
C GLU A 124 -2.69 4.29 -2.09
N ILE A 125 -2.08 4.94 -1.09
CA ILE A 125 -0.66 4.76 -0.75
C ILE A 125 -0.36 3.30 -0.40
N GLN A 126 -1.21 2.61 0.37
CA GLN A 126 -0.98 1.20 0.69
C GLN A 126 -1.08 0.30 -0.54
N ASN A 127 -2.03 0.57 -1.44
CA ASN A 127 -2.15 -0.16 -2.69
C ASN A 127 -0.91 0.04 -3.59
N LEU A 128 -0.44 1.28 -3.74
CA LEU A 128 0.77 1.59 -4.51
C LEU A 128 2.01 0.90 -3.93
N LYS A 129 2.15 0.85 -2.59
CA LYS A 129 3.24 0.10 -1.93
C LYS A 129 3.19 -1.39 -2.26
N ALA A 130 2.00 -2.01 -2.24
CA ALA A 130 1.85 -3.42 -2.60
C ALA A 130 2.22 -3.69 -4.06
N GLN A 131 1.85 -2.79 -4.98
CA GLN A 131 2.22 -2.88 -6.40
C GLN A 131 3.74 -2.77 -6.60
N ILE A 132 4.41 -1.86 -5.89
CA ILE A 132 5.88 -1.72 -5.93
C ILE A 132 6.56 -3.03 -5.51
N VAL A 133 6.14 -3.63 -4.40
CA VAL A 133 6.69 -4.92 -3.93
C VAL A 133 6.47 -6.03 -4.97
N SER A 134 5.31 -6.08 -5.63
CA SER A 134 5.06 -7.05 -6.69
C SER A 134 6.02 -6.87 -7.88
N LEU A 135 6.22 -5.63 -8.33
CA LEU A 135 7.13 -5.31 -9.44
C LEU A 135 8.59 -5.61 -9.09
N GLU A 136 9.00 -5.37 -7.84
CA GLU A 136 10.34 -5.73 -7.35
C GLU A 136 10.56 -7.24 -7.40
N ASN A 137 9.57 -8.04 -7.00
CA ASN A 137 9.63 -9.50 -7.06
C ASN A 137 9.72 -10.01 -8.51
N GLU A 138 8.91 -9.47 -9.41
CA GLU A 138 8.98 -9.81 -10.85
C GLU A 138 10.34 -9.44 -11.45
N THR A 139 10.87 -8.27 -11.10
CA THR A 139 12.20 -7.82 -11.55
C THR A 139 13.30 -8.77 -11.08
N ASN A 140 13.23 -9.25 -9.84
CA ASN A 140 14.21 -10.20 -9.32
C ASN A 140 14.10 -11.55 -10.02
N LYS A 141 12.89 -12.05 -10.28
CA LYS A 141 12.67 -13.26 -11.05
C LYS A 141 13.30 -13.16 -12.46
N TYR A 142 13.09 -12.06 -13.17
CA TYR A 142 13.71 -11.87 -14.49
C TYR A 142 15.24 -11.80 -14.43
N LYS A 143 15.82 -11.22 -13.37
CA LYS A 143 17.29 -11.23 -13.18
C LYS A 143 17.83 -12.66 -13.02
N GLU A 144 17.14 -13.51 -12.25
CA GLU A 144 17.52 -14.92 -12.07
C GLU A 144 17.42 -15.71 -13.38
N GLU A 145 16.36 -15.51 -14.16
CA GLU A 145 16.20 -16.11 -15.48
C GLU A 145 17.33 -15.67 -16.44
N ILE A 146 17.68 -14.38 -16.46
CA ILE A 146 18.80 -13.86 -17.28
C ILE A 146 20.13 -14.53 -16.89
N ASN A 147 20.41 -14.69 -15.60
CA ASN A 147 21.62 -15.36 -15.14
C ASN A 147 21.65 -16.82 -15.60
N THR A 148 20.52 -17.52 -15.49
CA THR A 148 20.38 -18.90 -15.96
C THR A 148 20.66 -19.01 -17.46
N TYR A 149 20.07 -18.14 -18.29
CA TYR A 149 20.35 -18.13 -19.73
C TYR A 149 21.81 -17.79 -20.06
N LYS A 150 22.44 -16.91 -19.27
CA LYS A 150 23.86 -16.57 -19.44
C LYS A 150 24.76 -17.78 -19.17
N GLU A 151 24.48 -18.55 -18.13
CA GLU A 151 25.19 -19.79 -17.81
C GLU A 151 25.01 -20.83 -18.92
N GLN A 152 23.78 -21.08 -19.36
CA GLN A 152 23.49 -21.99 -20.47
C GLN A 152 24.23 -21.60 -21.76
N ASN A 153 24.27 -20.31 -22.08
CA ASN A 153 24.98 -19.82 -23.27
C ASN A 153 26.50 -20.01 -23.17
N ASN A 154 27.07 -19.92 -21.97
CA ASN A 154 28.48 -20.24 -21.76
C ASN A 154 28.74 -21.74 -21.96
N THR A 155 27.88 -22.60 -21.42
CA THR A 155 27.96 -24.06 -21.65
C THR A 155 27.91 -24.39 -23.14
N PHE A 156 26.96 -23.81 -23.89
CA PHE A 156 26.89 -24.02 -25.34
C PHE A 156 28.13 -23.53 -26.09
N LYS A 157 28.73 -22.40 -25.67
CA LYS A 157 29.99 -21.93 -26.26
C LYS A 157 31.13 -22.92 -26.05
N ASP A 158 31.22 -23.51 -24.85
CA ASP A 158 32.25 -24.50 -24.53
C ASP A 158 32.03 -25.80 -25.32
N GLU A 159 30.79 -26.27 -25.43
CA GLU A 159 30.43 -27.43 -26.26
C GLU A 159 30.77 -27.20 -27.75
N ILE A 160 30.44 -26.02 -28.30
CA ILE A 160 30.80 -25.66 -29.67
C ILE A 160 32.33 -25.63 -29.87
N SER A 161 33.07 -25.11 -28.88
CA SER A 161 34.54 -25.08 -28.90
C SER A 161 35.14 -26.49 -28.94
N ASN A 162 34.60 -27.41 -28.14
CA ASN A 162 35.02 -28.81 -28.13
C ASN A 162 34.69 -29.52 -29.45
N LEU A 163 33.46 -29.37 -29.96
CA LEU A 163 33.08 -29.94 -31.26
C LEU A 163 33.95 -29.44 -32.41
N LYS A 164 34.40 -28.18 -32.38
CA LYS A 164 35.36 -27.66 -33.36
C LYS A 164 36.71 -28.37 -33.27
N LYS A 165 37.23 -28.60 -32.07
CA LYS A 165 38.49 -29.35 -31.87
C LYS A 165 38.37 -30.79 -32.37
N ASP A 166 37.27 -31.46 -32.04
CA ASP A 166 37.01 -32.84 -32.48
C ASP A 166 36.95 -32.92 -34.01
N ASN A 167 36.25 -31.97 -34.65
CA ASN A 167 36.17 -31.89 -36.11
C ASN A 167 37.54 -31.65 -36.76
N ASP A 168 38.37 -30.78 -36.17
CA ASP A 168 39.72 -30.53 -36.67
C ASP A 168 40.64 -31.75 -36.48
N GLN A 169 40.46 -32.53 -35.42
CA GLN A 169 41.15 -33.81 -35.23
C GLN A 169 40.72 -34.82 -36.28
N LEU A 170 39.41 -35.01 -36.51
CA LEU A 170 38.89 -35.92 -37.52
C LEU A 170 39.39 -35.57 -38.92
N LYS A 171 39.48 -34.28 -39.27
CA LYS A 171 40.08 -33.84 -40.55
C LYS A 171 41.54 -34.26 -40.70
N LYS A 172 42.33 -34.17 -39.63
CA LYS A 172 43.74 -34.63 -39.63
C LYS A 172 43.84 -36.15 -39.77
N GLU A 173 42.97 -36.89 -39.09
CA GLU A 173 42.90 -38.35 -39.19
C GLU A 173 42.53 -38.79 -40.62
N ILE A 174 41.52 -38.17 -41.23
CA ILE A 174 41.13 -38.40 -42.64
C ILE A 174 42.31 -38.11 -43.58
N SER A 175 43.01 -36.99 -43.39
CA SER A 175 44.17 -36.63 -44.21
C SER A 175 45.30 -37.67 -44.10
N THR A 176 45.52 -38.19 -42.89
CA THR A 176 46.51 -39.25 -42.63
C THR A 176 46.11 -40.57 -43.30
N LEU A 177 44.84 -40.96 -43.22
CA LEU A 177 44.32 -42.15 -43.88
C LEU A 177 44.42 -42.05 -45.40
N ASN A 178 44.09 -40.90 -45.99
CA ASN A 178 44.24 -40.65 -47.43
C ASN A 178 45.70 -40.82 -47.86
N ASN A 179 46.65 -40.23 -47.14
CA ASN A 179 48.08 -40.39 -47.44
C ASN A 179 48.54 -41.85 -47.37
N LYS A 180 48.07 -42.62 -46.38
CA LYS A 180 48.34 -44.07 -46.29
C LYS A 180 47.73 -44.81 -47.48
N ASN A 181 46.52 -44.47 -47.87
CA ASN A 181 45.85 -45.09 -49.01
C ASN A 181 46.60 -44.83 -50.32
N ASP A 182 47.09 -43.61 -50.54
CA ASP A 182 47.94 -43.26 -51.69
C ASP A 182 49.25 -44.06 -51.70
N GLN A 183 49.88 -44.26 -50.54
CA GLN A 183 51.08 -45.09 -50.40
C GLN A 183 50.81 -46.57 -50.72
N LEU A 184 49.69 -47.11 -50.24
CA LEU A 184 49.26 -48.46 -50.56
C LEU A 184 49.00 -48.60 -52.06
N GLN A 185 48.32 -47.63 -52.68
CA GLN A 185 48.05 -47.65 -54.11
C GLN A 185 49.34 -47.67 -54.94
N ARG A 186 50.34 -46.83 -54.59
CA ARG A 186 51.65 -46.87 -55.25
C ARG A 186 52.33 -48.23 -55.10
N SER A 187 52.26 -48.82 -53.90
CA SER A 187 52.82 -50.15 -53.65
C SER A 187 52.15 -51.22 -54.52
N ILE A 188 50.82 -51.17 -54.66
CA ILE A 188 50.05 -52.05 -55.55
C ILE A 188 50.50 -51.88 -57.00
N ASP A 189 50.63 -50.63 -57.47
CA ASP A 189 51.07 -50.33 -58.84
C ASP A 189 52.48 -50.87 -59.12
N ASP A 190 53.39 -50.75 -58.14
CA ASP A 190 54.75 -51.28 -58.26
C ASP A 190 54.79 -52.81 -58.27
N PHE A 191 54.00 -53.48 -57.42
CA PHE A 191 53.84 -54.94 -57.49
C PHE A 191 53.26 -55.39 -58.83
N ALA A 192 52.28 -54.66 -59.38
CA ALA A 192 51.70 -54.97 -60.69
C ALA A 192 52.76 -54.91 -61.81
N LYS A 193 53.65 -53.90 -61.79
CA LYS A 193 54.78 -53.81 -62.74
C LYS A 193 55.75 -54.98 -62.59
N ILE A 194 56.10 -55.37 -61.36
CA ILE A 194 57.00 -56.51 -61.10
C ILE A 194 56.41 -57.79 -61.67
N ILE A 195 55.11 -58.05 -61.44
CA ILE A 195 54.41 -59.22 -62.00
C ILE A 195 54.48 -59.22 -63.53
N GLN A 196 54.25 -58.06 -64.16
CA GLN A 196 54.33 -57.95 -65.62
C GLN A 196 55.73 -58.27 -66.17
N LEU A 197 56.79 -57.80 -65.50
CA LEU A 197 58.18 -58.10 -65.87
C LEU A 197 58.48 -59.59 -65.72
N ILE A 198 58.10 -60.20 -64.58
CA ILE A 198 58.29 -61.64 -64.34
C ILE A 198 57.57 -62.48 -65.39
N SER A 199 56.32 -62.14 -65.72
CA SER A 199 55.58 -62.83 -66.78
C SER A 199 56.30 -62.73 -68.12
N SER A 200 56.81 -61.54 -68.49
CA SER A 200 57.57 -61.36 -69.72
C SER A 200 58.89 -62.15 -69.74
N ASP A 201 59.61 -62.22 -68.62
CA ASP A 201 60.85 -62.99 -68.53
C ASP A 201 60.56 -64.50 -68.55
N PHE A 202 59.48 -64.95 -67.93
CA PHE A 202 59.00 -66.33 -68.01
C PHE A 202 58.68 -66.72 -69.45
N ASP A 203 57.92 -65.89 -70.19
CA ASP A 203 57.57 -66.14 -71.59
C ASP A 203 58.83 -66.28 -72.45
N ARG A 204 59.83 -65.40 -72.26
CA ARG A 204 61.13 -65.48 -72.95
C ARG A 204 61.88 -66.78 -72.66
N VAL A 205 61.94 -67.19 -71.40
CA VAL A 205 62.62 -68.44 -71.00
C VAL A 205 61.88 -69.64 -71.58
N TYR A 206 60.55 -69.65 -71.52
CA TYR A 206 59.72 -70.69 -72.08
C TYR A 206 59.95 -70.85 -73.59
N ASP A 207 59.92 -69.74 -74.34
CA ASP A 207 60.17 -69.75 -75.78
C ASP A 207 61.58 -70.23 -76.13
N PHE A 208 62.60 -69.80 -75.37
CA PHE A 208 63.97 -70.28 -75.54
C PHE A 208 64.10 -71.79 -75.35
N LEU A 209 63.55 -72.33 -74.26
CA LEU A 209 63.57 -73.78 -73.98
C LEU A 209 62.84 -74.57 -75.08
N LYS A 210 61.70 -74.04 -75.55
CA LYS A 210 60.92 -74.62 -76.66
C LYS A 210 61.72 -74.66 -77.96
N CYS A 211 62.48 -73.62 -78.28
CA CYS A 211 63.36 -73.60 -79.45
C CYS A 211 64.46 -74.66 -79.40
N ILE A 212 65.05 -74.93 -78.22
CA ILE A 212 66.09 -75.96 -78.06
C ILE A 212 65.50 -77.36 -78.19
N SER A 213 64.32 -77.61 -77.61
CA SER A 213 63.67 -78.93 -77.65
C SER A 213 63.21 -79.37 -79.05
N ASN A 214 63.11 -78.44 -80.01
CA ASN A 214 62.68 -78.71 -81.39
C ASN A 214 63.84 -78.89 -82.38
N LYS A 215 65.09 -78.97 -81.90
CA LYS A 215 66.29 -79.35 -82.67
C LYS A 215 66.68 -80.79 -82.36
#